data_AF-A0AAU4MQW1-F1
#
_entry.id   AF-A0AAU4MQW1-F1
#
_cell.length_a   1.000
_cell.length_b   1.000
_cell.length_c   1.000
_cell.angle_alpha   90.00
_cell.angle_beta   90.00
_cell.angle_gamma   90.00
#
_symmetry.space_group_name_H-M   'P 1'
#
loop_
_entity.id
_entity.type
_entity.pdbx_description
1 polymer ?
#
loop_
_entity_poly.entity_id
_entity_poly.type
_entity_poly.pdbx_seq_one_letter_code
_entity_poly.pdbx_strand_id
1 'polypeptide(L)' 'MRRTVLEWFPAGGPRGSWPAEEFARQRRDEGQPAEVVMDLESDAFLVIVTQHSADAVT' A
#
# COMPACT_ATOMS: atom_id res chain seq x y z
N MET A 1 14.04 -0.28 7.94
CA MET A 1 12.73 -0.55 7.29
C MET A 1 12.53 0.48 6.20
N ARG A 2 12.30 0.03 4.97
CA ARG A 2 12.03 0.90 3.82
C ARG A 2 10.57 0.73 3.41
N ARG A 3 9.86 1.84 3.25
CA ARG A 3 8.51 1.87 2.69
C ARG A 3 8.59 2.25 1.23
N THR A 4 7.90 1.50 0.38
CA THR A 4 7.77 1.81 -1.05
C THR A 4 6.30 1.87 -1.39
N VAL A 5 5.87 2.95 -2.04
CA VAL A 5 4.51 3.05 -2.59
C VAL A 5 4.43 2.18 -3.83
N LEU A 6 3.44 1.29 -3.86
CA LEU A 6 3.13 0.46 -5.02
C LEU A 6 2.05 1.10 -5.90
N GLU A 7 1.04 1.69 -5.28
CA GLU A 7 -0.11 2.25 -6.00
C GLU A 7 -0.82 3.35 -5.18
N TRP A 8 -1.46 4.28 -5.88
CA TRP A 8 -2.21 5.41 -5.33
C TRP A 8 -3.70 5.31 -5.69
N PHE A 9 -4.58 5.61 -4.73
CA PHE A 9 -6.03 5.60 -4.91
C PHE A 9 -6.66 6.90 -4.34
N PRO A 10 -7.52 7.61 -5.08
CA PRO A 10 -8.15 8.83 -4.59
C PRO A 10 -9.12 8.53 -3.44
N ALA A 11 -9.06 9.30 -2.35
CA ALA A 11 -9.91 9.07 -1.18
C ALA A 11 -11.39 9.48 -1.42
N GLY A 12 -11.63 10.45 -2.31
CA GLY A 12 -12.96 10.95 -2.64
C GLY A 12 -13.86 10.03 -3.49
N GLY A 13 -13.40 8.81 -3.81
CA GLY A 13 -14.20 7.86 -4.60
C GLY A 13 -15.41 7.29 -3.83
N PRO A 14 -16.48 6.85 -4.52
CA PRO A 14 -17.72 6.39 -3.87
C PRO A 14 -17.56 5.11 -3.02
N ARG A 15 -16.40 4.46 -3.08
CA ARG A 15 -16.09 3.23 -2.33
C ARG A 15 -15.09 3.46 -1.19
N GLY A 16 -14.71 4.71 -0.90
CA GLY A 16 -13.70 5.03 0.10
C GLY A 16 -12.40 4.27 -0.15
N SER A 17 -11.83 3.65 0.90
CA SER A 17 -10.58 2.90 0.84
C SER A 17 -10.68 1.53 0.15
N TRP A 18 -11.89 1.02 -0.13
CA TRP A 18 -12.09 -0.35 -0.61
C TRP A 18 -11.20 -0.75 -1.81
N PRO A 19 -11.01 0.08 -2.86
CA PRO A 19 -10.10 -0.26 -3.96
C PRO A 19 -8.64 -0.47 -3.52
N ALA A 20 -8.16 0.34 -2.57
CA ALA A 20 -6.81 0.21 -2.01
C ALA A 20 -6.70 -1.07 -1.16
N GLU A 21 -7.73 -1.40 -0.38
CA GLU A 21 -7.79 -2.62 0.44
C GLU A 21 -7.81 -3.90 -0.41
N GLU A 22 -8.56 -3.90 -1.50
CA GLU A 22 -8.58 -5.00 -2.47
C GLU A 22 -7.20 -5.23 -3.08
N PHE A 23 -6.56 -4.16 -3.55
CA PHE A 23 -5.22 -4.24 -4.13
C PHE A 23 -4.18 -4.70 -3.10
N ALA A 24 -4.21 -4.13 -1.88
CA ALA A 24 -3.32 -4.55 -0.80
C ALA A 24 -3.53 -6.02 -0.41
N ARG A 25 -4.79 -6.50 -0.40
CA ARG A 25 -5.06 -7.93 -0.19
C ARG A 25 -4.46 -8.78 -1.31
N GLN A 26 -4.65 -8.42 -2.58
CA GLN A 26 -4.06 -9.15 -3.70
C GLN A 26 -2.52 -9.23 -3.58
N ARG A 27 -1.86 -8.13 -3.21
CA ARG A 27 -0.40 -8.11 -2.97
C ARG A 27 -0.01 -9.04 -1.82
N ARG A 28 -0.80 -9.10 -0.73
CA ARG A 28 -0.57 -10.04 0.38
C ARG A 28 -0.77 -11.49 -0.04
N ASP A 29 -1.75 -11.79 -0.88
CA ASP A 29 -1.97 -13.12 -1.45
C ASP A 29 -0.78 -13.55 -2.34
N GLU A 30 -0.10 -12.58 -2.95
CA GLU A 30 1.17 -12.76 -3.70
C GLU A 30 2.42 -12.78 -2.79
N GLY A 31 2.26 -12.73 -1.47
CA GLY A 31 3.37 -12.79 -0.50
C GLY A 31 4.07 -11.45 -0.23
N GLN A 32 3.57 -10.34 -0.75
CA GLN A 32 4.11 -9.01 -0.46
C GLN A 32 3.44 -8.44 0.81
N PRO A 33 4.21 -7.94 1.79
CA PRO A 33 3.66 -7.35 3.01
C PRO A 33 3.11 -5.94 2.75
N ALA A 34 2.00 -5.88 2.02
CA ALA A 34 1.35 -4.64 1.62
C ALA A 34 0.37 -4.11 2.68
N GLU A 35 0.39 -2.80 2.87
CA GLU A 35 -0.43 -2.06 3.84
C GLU A 35 -1.08 -0.87 3.13
N VAL A 36 -2.31 -0.52 3.53
CA VAL A 36 -2.97 0.73 3.10
C VAL A 36 -2.69 1.81 4.15
N VAL A 37 -2.23 2.98 3.70
CA VAL A 37 -2.08 4.17 4.54
C VAL A 37 -2.83 5.34 3.92
N MET A 38 -3.36 6.23 4.76
CA MET A 38 -3.97 7.48 4.29
C MET A 38 -2.91 8.57 4.22
N ASP A 39 -2.72 9.15 3.04
CA ASP A 39 -1.98 10.39 2.84
C ASP A 39 -2.97 11.57 2.87
N LEU A 40 -2.91 12.33 3.96
CA LEU A 40 -3.78 13.47 4.19
C LEU A 40 -3.44 14.67 3.30
N GLU A 41 -2.19 14.82 2.86
CA GLU A 41 -1.79 15.96 2.03
C GLU A 41 -2.33 15.83 0.62
N SER A 42 -2.28 14.61 0.07
CA SER A 42 -2.76 14.31 -1.29
C SER A 42 -4.21 13.83 -1.34
N ASP A 43 -4.90 13.75 -0.20
CA ASP A 43 -6.25 13.18 -0.04
C ASP A 43 -6.40 11.80 -0.73
N ALA A 44 -5.54 10.87 -0.33
CA ALA A 44 -5.41 9.59 -1.00
C ALA A 44 -5.11 8.42 -0.07
N PHE A 45 -5.47 7.22 -0.52
CA PHE A 45 -4.99 5.98 0.03
C PHE A 45 -3.78 5.50 -0.77
N LEU A 46 -2.68 5.23 -0.09
CA LEU A 46 -1.47 4.66 -0.68
C LEU A 46 -1.38 3.20 -0.28
N VAL A 47 -1.10 2.32 -1.24
CA VAL A 47 -0.66 0.95 -0.92
C VAL A 47 0.85 0.95 -0.87
N ILE A 48 1.40 0.61 0.29
CA ILE A 48 2.84 0.54 0.53
C ILE A 48 3.28 -0.88 0.83
N VAL A 49 4.53 -1.20 0.56
CA VAL A 49 5.21 -2.39 1.11
C VAL A 49 6.29 -1.96 2.09
N THR A 50 6.36 -2.67 3.22
CA THR A 50 7.41 -2.48 4.22
C THR A 50 8.47 -3.57 4.05
N GLN A 51 9.65 -3.20 3.54
CA GLN A 51 10.78 -4.11 3.43
C GLN A 51 11.69 -3.95 4.65
N HIS A 52 12.05 -5.06 5.29
CA HIS A 52 13.13 -5.06 6.27
C HIS A 52 14.46 -4.95 5.51
N SER A 53 15.31 -4.03 5.95
CA SER A 53 16.59 -3.73 5.27
C SER A 53 17.59 -4.90 5.27
N ALA A 54 17.23 -6.05 5.87
CA ALA A 54 18.02 -7.27 5.94
C ALA A 54 17.91 -8.15 4.68
N ASP A 55 16.89 -7.97 3.84
CA ASP A 55 16.73 -8.74 2.58
C ASP A 55 17.58 -8.21 1.41
N ALA A 56 18.47 -7.23 1.65
CA ALA A 56 19.34 -6.68 0.62
C ALA A 56 20.64 -7.46 0.40
N VAL A 57 20.82 -8.62 1.07
CA VAL A 57 22.01 -9.48 0.90
C VAL A 57 21.57 -10.94 0.76
N THR A 58 21.40 -11.40 -0.47
CA THR A 58 21.77 -12.75 -0.96
C THR A 58 21.90 -12.70 -2.46
#